data_AF-A0A453D739-F1
#
_entry.id   AF-A0A453D739-F1
#
_cell.length_a   1.000
_cell.length_b   1.000
_cell.length_c   1.000
_cell.angle_alpha   90.00
_cell.angle_beta   90.00
_cell.angle_gamma   90.00
#
_symmetry.space_group_name_H-M   'P 1'
#
loop_
_entity.id
_entity.type
_entity.pdbx_description
1 polymer ?
#
loop_
_entity_poly.entity_id
_entity_poly.type
_entity_poly.pdbx_seq_one_letter_code
_entity_poly.pdbx_strand_id
1 'polypeptide(L)'
;MHCARIADLGGNTIVVHWYNTTKTNLHKVWDVNVIETALNRFYKDDLSTMINAIKLNLTSEWCKEENQWAACYTRTTTCADKYAEESAELSCPAYVGAEQGSNLEDEYFFKALPVVEKRVAQGGVRLAAILNQIFSGKNNSSIQSS
;
A
#
# COMPACT_ATOMS: atom_id res chain seq x y z
N MET A 1 -0.55 -6.97 -2.71
CA MET A 1 -0.48 -8.23 -3.50
C MET A 1 0.55 -8.22 -4.63
N HIS A 2 1.14 -7.07 -4.99
CA HIS A 2 2.15 -6.95 -6.07
C HIS A 2 3.54 -7.54 -5.74
N CYS A 3 3.83 -7.85 -4.47
CA CYS A 3 5.04 -8.57 -4.05
C CYS A 3 4.65 -9.81 -3.22
N ALA A 4 3.73 -10.62 -3.75
CA ALA A 4 3.19 -11.78 -3.03
C ALA A 4 3.61 -13.11 -3.71
N ARG A 5 2.90 -14.20 -3.42
CA ARG A 5 3.30 -15.55 -3.81
C ARG A 5 3.24 -15.75 -5.33
N ILE A 6 4.27 -16.38 -5.89
CA ILE A 6 4.31 -16.69 -7.33
C ILE A 6 3.26 -17.75 -7.70
N ALA A 7 3.04 -18.74 -6.82
CA ALA A 7 2.17 -19.89 -7.08
C ALA A 7 0.71 -19.52 -7.40
N ASP A 8 0.24 -18.37 -6.91
CA ASP A 8 -1.11 -17.85 -7.13
C ASP A 8 -1.14 -16.55 -7.94
N LEU A 9 0.00 -16.22 -8.58
CA LEU A 9 0.21 -14.98 -9.33
C LEU A 9 -0.14 -13.73 -8.49
N GLY A 10 0.27 -13.73 -7.22
CA GLY A 10 -0.07 -12.70 -6.25
C GLY A 10 -1.56 -12.64 -5.93
N GLY A 11 -2.22 -13.79 -5.76
CA GLY A 11 -3.64 -13.91 -5.44
C GLY A 11 -4.60 -13.73 -6.62
N ASN A 12 -4.09 -13.58 -7.86
CA ASN A 12 -4.94 -13.48 -9.05
C ASN A 12 -5.73 -14.77 -9.31
N THR A 13 -5.15 -15.93 -8.97
CA THR A 13 -5.80 -17.23 -9.18
C THR A 13 -6.71 -17.65 -8.03
N ILE A 14 -6.70 -16.93 -6.90
CA ILE A 14 -7.56 -17.20 -5.75
C ILE A 14 -8.87 -16.47 -5.96
N VAL A 15 -9.89 -17.19 -6.40
CA VAL A 15 -11.22 -16.65 -6.67
C VAL A 15 -12.00 -16.57 -5.36
N VAL A 16 -12.57 -15.42 -5.07
CA VAL A 16 -13.36 -15.16 -3.85
C VAL A 16 -14.63 -14.40 -4.21
N HIS A 17 -15.54 -14.28 -3.26
CA HIS A 17 -16.68 -13.37 -3.33
C HIS A 17 -16.43 -12.19 -2.40
N TRP A 18 -16.73 -10.98 -2.87
CA TRP A 18 -16.75 -9.76 -2.07
C TRP A 18 -18.21 -9.46 -1.72
N TYR A 19 -18.54 -9.49 -0.43
CA TYR A 19 -19.90 -9.29 0.09
C TYR A 19 -20.99 -10.11 -0.63
N ASN A 20 -20.74 -11.40 -0.87
CA ASN A 20 -21.64 -12.39 -1.48
C ASN A 20 -22.19 -12.04 -2.88
N THR A 21 -21.88 -10.87 -3.42
CA THR A 21 -22.51 -10.30 -4.62
C THR A 21 -21.55 -10.21 -5.78
N THR A 22 -20.26 -9.99 -5.48
CA THR A 22 -19.24 -9.76 -6.51
C THR A 22 -18.23 -10.89 -6.51
N LYS A 23 -18.28 -11.76 -7.53
CA LYS A 23 -17.21 -12.73 -7.78
C LYS A 23 -15.97 -11.98 -8.28
N THR A 24 -14.85 -12.15 -7.60
CA THR A 24 -13.58 -11.44 -7.85
C THR A 24 -12.40 -12.38 -7.58
N ASN A 25 -11.18 -11.85 -7.51
CA ASN A 25 -10.01 -12.56 -7.00
C ASN A 25 -9.34 -11.77 -5.87
N LEU A 26 -8.51 -12.46 -5.08
CA LEU A 26 -7.84 -11.86 -3.93
C LEU A 26 -6.99 -10.66 -4.32
N HIS A 27 -6.30 -10.70 -5.47
CA HIS A 27 -5.51 -9.55 -5.94
C HIS A 27 -6.38 -8.29 -6.12
N LYS A 28 -7.50 -8.43 -6.82
CA LYS A 28 -8.45 -7.34 -7.08
C LYS A 28 -9.11 -6.81 -5.81
N VAL A 29 -9.29 -7.65 -4.79
CA VAL A 29 -9.78 -7.20 -3.49
C VAL A 29 -8.88 -6.12 -2.91
N TRP A 30 -7.56 -6.31 -2.98
CA TRP A 30 -6.58 -5.36 -2.47
C TRP A 30 -6.33 -4.17 -3.39
N ASP A 31 -6.37 -4.38 -4.71
CA ASP A 31 -6.16 -3.30 -5.69
C ASP A 31 -7.34 -2.33 -5.77
N VAL A 32 -8.57 -2.82 -5.54
CA VAL A 32 -9.80 -2.08 -5.86
C VAL A 32 -10.84 -2.20 -4.76
N ASN A 33 -11.29 -3.41 -4.42
CA ASN A 33 -12.55 -3.57 -3.67
C ASN A 33 -12.52 -2.98 -2.26
N VAL A 34 -11.41 -3.10 -1.53
CA VAL A 34 -11.26 -2.47 -0.21
C VAL A 34 -11.36 -0.94 -0.32
N ILE A 35 -10.69 -0.35 -1.32
CA ILE A 35 -10.67 1.10 -1.52
C ILE A 35 -12.06 1.61 -1.91
N GLU A 36 -12.70 1.00 -2.91
CA GLU A 36 -14.04 1.39 -3.35
C GLU A 36 -15.09 1.23 -2.24
N THR A 37 -14.99 0.15 -1.44
CA THR A 37 -15.90 -0.07 -0.31
C THR A 37 -15.73 1.01 0.76
N ALA A 38 -14.50 1.41 1.07
CA ALA A 38 -14.23 2.50 2.00
C ALA A 38 -14.71 3.85 1.46
N LEU A 39 -14.39 4.14 0.20
CA LEU A 39 -14.81 5.34 -0.53
C LEU A 39 -16.34 5.53 -0.47
N ASN A 40 -17.08 4.47 -0.76
CA ASN A 40 -18.54 4.50 -0.71
C ASN A 40 -19.08 4.63 0.73
N ARG A 41 -18.60 3.79 1.67
CA ARG A 41 -19.15 3.71 3.04
C ARG A 41 -18.84 4.92 3.91
N PHE A 42 -17.62 5.45 3.81
CA PHE A 42 -17.13 6.46 4.75
C PHE A 42 -16.98 7.85 4.14
N TYR A 43 -16.89 7.93 2.80
CA TYR A 43 -16.53 9.17 2.12
C TYR A 43 -17.57 9.63 1.09
N LYS A 44 -18.74 8.97 1.00
CA LYS A 44 -19.83 9.34 0.08
C LYS A 44 -19.37 9.48 -1.38
N ASP A 45 -18.47 8.60 -1.80
CA ASP A 45 -17.86 8.61 -3.13
C ASP A 45 -17.02 9.88 -3.44
N ASP A 46 -16.64 10.65 -2.41
CA ASP A 46 -15.72 11.78 -2.54
C ASP A 46 -14.28 11.38 -2.24
N LEU A 47 -13.52 11.19 -3.34
CA LEU A 47 -12.10 10.86 -3.29
C LEU A 47 -11.27 11.95 -2.58
N SER A 48 -11.66 13.22 -2.69
CA SER A 48 -10.92 14.33 -2.05
C SER A 48 -11.01 14.23 -0.54
N THR A 49 -12.18 13.85 -0.02
CA THR A 49 -12.38 13.63 1.42
C THR A 49 -11.57 12.43 1.91
N MET A 50 -11.54 11.32 1.17
CA MET A 50 -10.68 10.17 1.51
C MET A 50 -9.18 10.53 1.52
N ILE A 51 -8.71 11.25 0.49
CA ILE A 51 -7.31 11.73 0.43
C ILE A 51 -6.99 12.63 1.64
N ASN A 52 -7.91 13.54 2.00
CA ASN A 52 -7.71 14.40 3.16
C ASN A 52 -7.66 13.62 4.48
N ALA A 53 -8.48 12.58 4.63
CA ALA A 53 -8.42 11.70 5.80
C ALA A 53 -7.07 10.98 5.91
N ILE A 54 -6.55 10.42 4.81
CA ILE A 54 -5.22 9.79 4.77
C ILE A 54 -4.12 10.81 5.10
N LYS A 55 -4.20 12.03 4.56
CA LYS A 55 -3.24 13.11 4.85
C LYS A 55 -3.27 13.55 6.31
N LEU A 56 -4.44 13.58 6.95
CA LEU A 56 -4.55 13.92 8.36
C LEU A 56 -3.78 12.91 9.23
N ASN A 57 -3.85 11.62 8.92
CA ASN A 57 -3.10 10.58 9.63
C ASN A 57 -1.57 10.77 9.55
N LEU A 58 -1.04 11.32 8.45
CA LEU A 58 0.39 11.69 8.35
C LEU A 58 0.79 12.75 9.39
N THR A 59 -0.12 13.66 9.73
CA THR A 59 0.12 14.72 10.72
C THR A 59 -0.26 14.34 12.15
N SER A 60 -0.97 13.22 12.34
CA SER A 60 -1.42 12.72 13.63
C SER A 60 -0.80 11.35 13.95
N GLU A 61 -1.49 10.25 13.65
CA GLU A 61 -1.12 8.88 14.03
C GLU A 61 0.27 8.48 13.51
N TRP A 62 0.59 8.82 12.26
CA TRP A 62 1.81 8.41 11.58
C TRP A 62 2.92 9.47 11.59
N CYS A 63 2.76 10.57 12.32
CA CYS A 63 3.72 11.68 12.33
C CYS A 63 5.16 11.24 12.70
N LYS A 64 5.30 10.21 13.55
CA LYS A 64 6.60 9.65 13.96
C LYS A 64 7.18 8.68 12.93
N GLU A 65 6.33 8.03 12.14
CA GLU A 65 6.72 7.03 11.15
C GLU A 65 7.02 7.65 9.79
N GLU A 66 6.34 8.73 9.43
CA GLU A 66 6.44 9.40 8.12
C GLU A 66 7.89 9.75 7.76
N ASN A 67 8.64 10.33 8.69
CA ASN A 67 10.07 10.61 8.52
C ASN A 67 10.89 9.34 8.20
N GLN A 68 10.54 8.20 8.80
CA GLN A 68 11.22 6.92 8.55
C GLN A 68 10.84 6.33 7.18
N TRP A 69 9.65 6.63 6.68
CA TRP A 69 9.23 6.22 5.33
C TRP A 69 9.92 7.02 4.24
N ALA A 70 10.11 8.33 4.47
CA ALA A 70 10.84 9.22 3.58
C ALA A 70 12.35 8.93 3.56
N ALA A 71 12.90 8.42 4.66
CA ALA A 71 14.31 8.09 4.77
C ALA A 71 14.72 6.91 3.86
N CYS A 72 15.68 7.18 2.98
CA CYS A 72 16.32 6.18 2.13
C CYS A 72 17.83 6.40 2.13
N TYR A 73 18.57 5.50 2.78
CA TYR A 73 20.02 5.62 2.98
C TYR A 73 20.82 4.70 2.04
N THR A 74 20.43 4.63 0.77
CA THR A 74 21.10 3.79 -0.22
C THR A 74 21.95 4.65 -1.17
N ARG A 75 22.91 4.00 -1.84
CA ARG A 75 23.68 4.64 -2.93
C ARG A 75 22.86 4.78 -4.21
N THR A 76 21.71 4.09 -4.28
CA THR A 76 20.75 4.14 -5.38
C THR A 76 19.75 5.27 -5.16
N THR A 77 19.08 5.69 -6.23
CA THR A 77 18.05 6.74 -6.17
C THR A 77 16.82 6.32 -5.35
N THR A 78 16.61 5.02 -5.13
CA THR A 78 15.45 4.46 -4.44
C THR A 78 15.84 3.38 -3.45
N CYS A 79 14.94 3.08 -2.51
CA CYS A 79 15.00 1.94 -1.59
C CYS A 79 13.97 0.88 -1.97
N ALA A 80 13.85 0.58 -3.28
CA ALA A 80 12.83 -0.30 -3.81
C ALA A 80 12.79 -1.68 -3.15
N ASP A 81 13.97 -2.25 -2.84
CA ASP A 81 14.08 -3.57 -2.17
C ASP A 81 13.38 -3.58 -0.81
N LYS A 82 13.59 -2.54 0.01
CA LYS A 82 12.89 -2.35 1.29
C LYS A 82 11.37 -2.28 1.08
N TYR A 83 10.92 -1.55 0.07
CA TYR A 83 9.48 -1.39 -0.18
C TYR A 83 8.83 -2.70 -0.64
N ALA A 84 9.57 -3.51 -1.40
CA ALA A 84 9.15 -4.83 -1.85
C ALA A 84 9.14 -5.82 -0.69
N GLU A 85 10.15 -5.82 0.18
CA GLU A 85 10.23 -6.65 1.39
C GLU A 85 9.04 -6.39 2.32
N GLU A 86 8.77 -5.13 2.66
CA GLU A 86 7.59 -4.76 3.46
C GLU A 86 6.27 -5.21 2.80
N SER A 87 6.17 -5.10 1.47
CA SER A 87 4.98 -5.55 0.73
C SER A 87 4.83 -7.07 0.80
N ALA A 88 5.93 -7.82 0.79
CA ALA A 88 5.94 -9.26 0.89
C ALA A 88 5.55 -9.73 2.30
N GLU A 89 6.09 -9.09 3.34
CA GLU A 89 5.73 -9.35 4.74
C GLU A 89 4.24 -9.12 4.99
N LEU A 90 3.71 -7.97 4.54
CA LEU A 90 2.30 -7.62 4.68
C LEU A 90 1.37 -8.47 3.79
N SER A 91 1.90 -9.14 2.77
CA SER A 91 1.10 -10.06 1.96
C SER A 91 0.70 -11.31 2.73
N CYS A 92 1.49 -11.78 3.69
CA CYS A 92 1.20 -13.02 4.41
C CYS A 92 -0.14 -12.98 5.18
N PRO A 93 -0.43 -11.93 5.99
CA PRO A 93 -1.74 -11.77 6.61
C PRO A 93 -2.91 -11.65 5.62
N ALA A 94 -2.66 -11.14 4.40
CA ALA A 94 -3.70 -10.98 3.39
C ALA A 94 -4.31 -12.31 2.93
N TYR A 95 -3.55 -13.41 3.00
CA TYR A 95 -4.05 -14.73 2.64
C TYR A 95 -4.89 -15.39 3.75
N VAL A 96 -4.86 -14.88 4.98
CA VAL A 96 -5.59 -15.48 6.11
C VAL A 96 -7.10 -15.28 5.92
N GLY A 97 -7.84 -16.39 5.83
CA GLY A 97 -9.29 -16.38 5.59
C GLY A 97 -9.72 -16.15 4.14
N ALA A 98 -8.77 -16.07 3.20
CA ALA A 98 -9.01 -15.89 1.78
C ALA A 98 -8.68 -17.15 0.98
N GLU A 99 -9.43 -18.23 1.23
CA GLU A 99 -9.32 -19.48 0.50
C GLU A 99 -10.16 -19.45 -0.78
N GLN A 100 -9.95 -20.43 -1.66
CA GLN A 100 -10.71 -20.54 -2.91
C GLN A 100 -12.21 -20.65 -2.62
N GLY A 101 -12.98 -19.72 -3.17
CA GLY A 101 -14.44 -19.64 -3.01
C GLY A 101 -14.90 -18.92 -1.75
N SER A 102 -14.00 -18.51 -0.85
CA SER A 102 -14.34 -17.77 0.37
C SER A 102 -15.14 -16.50 0.06
N ASN A 103 -16.02 -16.15 0.98
CA ASN A 103 -16.73 -14.88 0.96
C ASN A 103 -16.07 -13.91 1.96
N LEU A 104 -15.55 -12.79 1.44
CA LEU A 104 -14.86 -11.77 2.20
C LEU A 104 -15.83 -10.61 2.45
N GLU A 105 -16.06 -10.31 3.72
CA GLU A 105 -17.01 -9.30 4.18
C GLU A 105 -16.36 -8.37 5.22
N ASP A 106 -17.14 -7.86 6.16
CA ASP A 106 -16.72 -6.84 7.13
C ASP A 106 -15.48 -7.25 7.93
N GLU A 107 -15.39 -8.50 8.39
CA GLU A 107 -14.21 -8.92 9.16
C GLU A 107 -12.92 -8.82 8.34
N TYR A 108 -12.95 -9.23 7.07
CA TYR A 108 -11.80 -9.12 6.18
C TYR A 108 -11.52 -7.67 5.79
N PHE A 109 -12.58 -6.93 5.46
CA PHE A 109 -12.52 -5.51 5.09
C PHE A 109 -11.86 -4.67 6.19
N PHE A 110 -12.31 -4.78 7.45
CA PHE A 110 -11.77 -4.01 8.56
C PHE A 110 -10.33 -4.40 8.92
N LYS A 111 -9.91 -5.64 8.64
CA LYS A 111 -8.50 -6.06 8.77
C LYS A 111 -7.62 -5.48 7.64
N ALA A 112 -8.13 -5.44 6.41
CA ALA A 112 -7.36 -5.00 5.24
C ALA A 112 -7.27 -3.47 5.12
N LEU A 113 -8.35 -2.75 5.44
CA LEU A 113 -8.44 -1.29 5.26
C LEU A 113 -7.28 -0.49 5.87
N PRO A 114 -6.92 -0.65 7.16
CA PRO A 114 -5.81 0.13 7.75
C PRO A 114 -4.47 -0.17 7.07
N VAL A 115 -4.26 -1.39 6.56
CA VAL A 115 -3.07 -1.75 5.79
C VAL A 115 -3.07 -1.03 4.46
N VAL A 116 -4.18 -1.06 3.73
CA VAL A 116 -4.34 -0.39 2.43
C VAL A 116 -4.10 1.12 2.56
N GLU A 117 -4.73 1.78 3.52
CA GLU A 117 -4.57 3.22 3.74
C GLU A 117 -3.12 3.58 4.07
N LYS A 118 -2.47 2.79 4.93
CA LYS A 118 -1.05 2.99 5.28
C LYS A 118 -0.12 2.78 4.09
N ARG A 119 -0.37 1.78 3.23
CA ARG A 119 0.44 1.56 2.00
C ARG A 119 0.25 2.67 0.98
N VAL A 120 -0.95 3.22 0.83
CA VAL A 120 -1.21 4.40 0.00
C VAL A 120 -0.42 5.61 0.52
N ALA A 121 -0.47 5.86 1.83
CA ALA A 121 0.27 6.96 2.46
C ALA A 121 1.79 6.81 2.28
N GLN A 122 2.33 5.61 2.55
CA GLN A 122 3.75 5.30 2.35
C GLN A 122 4.18 5.51 0.91
N GLY A 123 3.38 5.07 -0.06
CA GLY A 123 3.66 5.29 -1.49
C GLY A 123 3.77 6.77 -1.83
N GLY A 124 2.83 7.59 -1.35
CA GLY A 124 2.85 9.04 -1.56
C GLY A 124 4.07 9.72 -0.95
N VAL A 125 4.39 9.43 0.32
CA VAL A 125 5.56 9.99 1.03
C VAL A 125 6.86 9.60 0.33
N ARG A 126 7.02 8.33 -0.04
CA ARG A 126 8.23 7.81 -0.72
C ARG A 126 8.41 8.43 -2.09
N LEU A 127 7.34 8.52 -2.88
CA LEU A 127 7.39 9.16 -4.19
C LEU A 127 7.83 10.62 -4.07
N ALA A 128 7.25 11.39 -3.13
CA ALA A 128 7.65 12.77 -2.88
C ALA A 128 9.13 12.87 -2.47
N ALA A 129 9.61 12.01 -1.57
CA ALA A 129 11.01 11.98 -1.15
C ALA A 129 11.97 11.67 -2.30
N ILE A 130 11.66 10.66 -3.13
CA ILE A 130 12.45 10.28 -4.30
C ILE A 130 12.53 11.43 -5.31
N LEU A 131 11.39 12.06 -5.63
CA LEU A 131 11.35 13.20 -6.56
C LEU A 131 12.14 14.39 -6.01
N ASN A 132 11.99 14.71 -4.72
CA ASN A 132 12.77 15.75 -4.07
C ASN A 132 14.28 15.46 -4.14
N GLN A 133 14.70 14.22 -3.93
CA GLN A 133 16.10 13.83 -4.06
C GLN A 133 16.62 14.04 -5.49
N ILE A 134 15.88 13.55 -6.50
CA ILE A 134 16.23 13.67 -7.92
C ILE A 134 16.34 15.14 -8.35
N PHE A 135 15.41 15.99 -7.91
CA PHE A 135 15.32 17.38 -8.36
C PHE A 135 15.98 18.40 -7.42
N SER A 136 16.58 17.96 -6.30
CA SER A 136 17.26 18.86 -5.35
C SER A 136 18.53 19.54 -5.89
N GLY A 137 18.97 19.20 -7.10
CA GLY A 137 20.18 19.77 -7.72
C GLY A 137 21.49 19.36 -7.03
N LYS A 138 21.44 18.47 -6.04
CA LYS A 138 22.63 17.86 -5.43
C LYS A 138 23.20 16.81 -6.38
N ASN A 139 24.02 17.26 -7.32
CA ASN A 139 24.95 16.37 -8.01
C ASN A 139 25.74 15.59 -6.94
N ASN A 140 25.85 14.27 -7.10
CA ASN A 140 26.79 13.43 -6.33
C ASN A 140 28.24 13.80 -6.70
N SER A 141 28.66 15.03 -6.44
CA SER A 141 30.02 15.53 -6.66
C SER A 141 30.92 15.28 -5.44
N SER A 142 30.78 14.13 -4.78
CA SER A 142 31.68 13.68 -3.71
C SER A 142 32.22 12.26 -3.89
N ILE A 143 32.23 11.74 -5.12
CA ILE A 143 33.07 10.59 -5.47
C ILE A 143 34.14 11.04 -6.47
N GLN A 144 35.05 11.91 -6.03
CA GLN A 144 36.41 12.04 -6.57
C GLN A 144 37.25 12.95 -5.67
N SER A 145 37.97 12.33 -4.71
CA SER A 145 39.16 12.79 -3.97
C SER A 145 39.19 11.99 -2.66
N SER A 146 40.17 11.16 -2.31
CA SER A 146 41.55 10.96 -2.76
C SER A 146 41.94 9.51 -2.48
#